data_AF-A0A2T5ADY3-F1
#
_entry.id   AF-A0A2T5ADY3-F1
#
_cell.length_a   1.000
_cell.length_b   1.000
_cell.length_c   1.000
_cell.angle_alpha   90.00
_cell.angle_beta   90.00
_cell.angle_gamma   90.00
#
_symmetry.space_group_name_H-M   'P 1'
#
loop_
_entity.id
_entity.type
_entity.pdbx_description
1 polymer ?
#
loop_
_entity_poly.entity_id
_entity_poly.type
_entity_poly.pdbx_seq_one_letter_code
_entity_poly.pdbx_strand_id
1 'polypeptide(L)'
;MITRIIDVAHTVATHRTPPGPHHNPSAARQAITTGLEADHTAEILYRAWMRLEAACGNRTGLHTAITRLQHINTTLDCSPEPETTQLINQLLKPTPHGETPHP
;
A
#
# COMPACT_ATOMS: atom_id res chain seq x y z
N MET A 1 5.96 -11.27 19.34
CA MET A 1 4.93 -12.02 18.57
C MET A 1 4.14 -11.16 17.57
N ILE A 2 4.49 -9.88 17.38
CA ILE A 2 3.83 -8.95 16.44
C ILE A 2 4.10 -9.30 14.96
N THR A 3 5.28 -9.83 14.66
CA THR A 3 5.71 -10.18 13.29
C THR A 3 4.73 -11.10 12.56
N ARG A 4 4.17 -12.11 13.25
CA ARG A 4 3.22 -13.06 12.64
C ARG A 4 1.89 -12.43 12.22
N ILE A 5 1.42 -11.42 12.96
CA ILE A 5 0.18 -10.71 12.62
C ILE A 5 0.42 -9.88 11.35
N ILE A 6 1.56 -9.19 11.30
CA ILE A 6 1.99 -8.41 10.13
C ILE A 6 2.13 -9.33 8.90
N ASP A 7 2.77 -10.48 9.04
CA ASP A 7 2.98 -11.44 7.95
C ASP A 7 1.65 -11.97 7.38
N VAL A 8 0.71 -12.32 8.25
CA VAL A 8 -0.63 -12.78 7.85
C VAL A 8 -1.41 -11.64 7.18
N ALA A 9 -1.42 -10.44 7.78
CA ALA A 9 -2.08 -9.27 7.21
C ALA A 9 -1.52 -8.94 5.81
N HIS A 10 -0.19 -8.93 5.68
CA HIS A 10 0.49 -8.70 4.41
C HIS A 10 0.14 -9.78 3.38
N THR A 11 0.15 -11.06 3.78
CA THR A 11 -0.21 -12.17 2.90
C THR A 11 -1.64 -12.05 2.38
N VAL A 12 -2.60 -11.74 3.25
CA VAL A 12 -4.01 -11.56 2.86
C VAL A 12 -4.17 -10.36 1.93
N ALA A 13 -3.52 -9.22 2.24
CA ALA A 13 -3.57 -8.02 1.40
C ALA A 13 -2.99 -8.29 0.00
N THR A 14 -1.82 -8.92 -0.06
CA THR A 14 -1.15 -9.27 -1.33
C THR A 14 -1.97 -10.28 -2.13
N HIS A 15 -2.62 -11.26 -1.50
CA HIS A 15 -3.41 -12.26 -2.20
C HIS A 15 -4.74 -11.72 -2.75
N ARG A 16 -5.36 -10.76 -2.05
CA ARG A 16 -6.70 -10.23 -2.41
C ARG A 16 -6.68 -8.96 -3.25
N THR A 17 -5.51 -8.37 -3.49
CA THR A 17 -5.35 -7.13 -4.27
C THR A 17 -5.42 -7.35 -5.80
N PRO A 18 -4.72 -8.34 -6.39
CA PRO A 18 -4.72 -8.53 -7.84
C PRO A 18 -6.11 -8.87 -8.38
N PRO A 19 -6.44 -8.47 -9.63
CA PRO A 19 -7.67 -8.90 -10.28
C PRO A 19 -7.65 -10.42 -10.48
N GLY A 20 -8.78 -11.09 -10.24
CA GLY A 20 -8.90 -12.54 -10.34
C GLY A 20 -9.95 -13.12 -9.39
N PRO A 21 -9.99 -14.46 -9.25
CA PRO A 21 -11.02 -15.18 -8.48
C PRO A 21 -11.05 -14.81 -6.99
N HIS A 22 -9.92 -14.35 -6.46
CA HIS A 22 -9.75 -13.99 -5.05
C HIS A 22 -9.69 -12.47 -4.82
N HIS A 23 -9.97 -11.67 -5.87
CA HIS A 23 -9.98 -10.22 -5.76
C HIS A 23 -11.05 -9.77 -4.77
N ASN A 24 -10.61 -9.19 -3.65
CA ASN A 24 -11.50 -8.65 -2.63
C ASN A 24 -10.82 -7.47 -1.93
N PRO A 25 -10.98 -6.24 -2.47
CA PRO A 25 -10.26 -5.08 -1.99
C PRO A 25 -10.71 -4.63 -0.59
N SER A 26 -11.99 -4.82 -0.25
CA SER A 26 -12.49 -4.54 1.10
C SER A 26 -11.82 -5.40 2.16
N ALA A 27 -11.68 -6.70 1.87
CA ALA A 27 -11.02 -7.61 2.80
C ALA A 27 -9.49 -7.43 2.83
N ALA A 28 -8.89 -6.96 1.74
CA ALA A 28 -7.48 -6.53 1.74
C ALA A 28 -7.27 -5.30 2.64
N ARG A 29 -8.14 -4.27 2.54
CA ARG A 29 -8.09 -3.10 3.44
C ARG A 29 -8.26 -3.50 4.90
N GLN A 30 -9.22 -4.38 5.19
CA GLN A 30 -9.43 -4.83 6.57
C GLN A 30 -8.19 -5.50 7.14
N ALA A 31 -7.54 -6.39 6.38
CA ALA A 31 -6.30 -7.05 6.81
C ALA A 31 -5.18 -6.03 7.08
N ILE A 32 -5.01 -5.03 6.21
CA ILE A 32 -4.05 -3.93 6.41
C ILE A 32 -4.36 -3.16 7.69
N THR A 33 -5.62 -2.74 7.89
CA THR A 33 -6.03 -1.98 9.08
C THR A 33 -5.74 -2.76 10.35
N THR A 34 -6.12 -4.03 10.42
CA THR A 34 -5.85 -4.88 11.58
C THR A 34 -4.36 -5.07 11.83
N GLY A 35 -3.55 -5.22 10.77
CA GLY A 35 -2.10 -5.30 10.91
C GLY A 35 -1.49 -3.98 11.43
N LEU A 36 -1.98 -2.83 10.97
CA LEU A 36 -1.53 -1.52 11.43
C LEU A 36 -2.01 -1.16 12.84
N GLU A 37 -3.13 -1.72 13.31
CA GLU A 37 -3.55 -1.63 14.70
C GLU A 37 -2.61 -2.42 15.63
N ALA A 38 -2.09 -3.55 15.15
CA ALA A 38 -1.09 -4.33 15.88
C ALA A 38 0.30 -3.69 15.87
N ASP A 39 0.71 -3.13 14.73
CA ASP A 39 1.95 -2.38 14.58
C ASP A 39 1.80 -1.26 13.54
N HIS A 40 1.65 -0.04 14.04
CA HIS A 40 1.48 1.14 13.20
C HIS A 40 2.75 1.55 12.45
N THR A 41 3.91 0.96 12.75
CA THR A 41 5.20 1.24 12.12
C THR A 41 5.52 0.30 10.95
N ALA A 42 4.67 -0.70 10.69
CA ALA A 42 4.91 -1.71 9.68
C ALA A 42 4.84 -1.16 8.23
N GLU A 43 5.98 -0.68 7.70
CA GLU A 43 6.10 -0.13 6.33
C GLU A 43 5.60 -1.08 5.25
N ILE A 44 5.77 -2.40 5.45
CA ILE A 44 5.29 -3.43 4.52
C ILE A 44 3.76 -3.38 4.33
N LEU A 45 3.00 -3.01 5.37
CA LEU A 45 1.54 -2.86 5.29
C LEU A 45 1.14 -1.56 4.61
N TYR A 46 1.89 -0.46 4.82
CA TYR A 46 1.69 0.77 4.05
C TYR A 46 1.98 0.56 2.56
N ARG A 47 3.03 -0.20 2.21
CA ARG A 47 3.31 -0.60 0.82
C ARG A 47 2.18 -1.43 0.22
N ALA A 48 1.63 -2.38 0.98
CA ALA A 48 0.46 -3.15 0.53
C ALA A 48 -0.77 -2.25 0.33
N TRP A 49 -1.00 -1.29 1.22
CA TRP A 49 -2.10 -0.34 1.13
C TRP A 49 -1.99 0.56 -0.10
N MET A 50 -0.81 1.12 -0.35
CA MET A 50 -0.56 1.95 -1.53
C MET A 50 -0.84 1.18 -2.83
N ARG A 51 -0.36 -0.07 -2.93
CA ARG A 51 -0.61 -0.94 -4.08
C ARG A 51 -2.09 -1.27 -4.25
N LEU A 52 -2.79 -1.53 -3.15
CA LEU A 52 -4.23 -1.80 -3.16
C LEU A 52 -5.04 -0.61 -3.67
N GLU A 53 -4.83 0.58 -3.12
CA GLU A 53 -5.59 1.76 -3.53
C GLU A 53 -5.25 2.18 -4.97
N ALA A 54 -4.00 2.02 -5.40
CA ALA A 54 -3.61 2.22 -6.78
C ALA A 54 -4.32 1.23 -7.73
N ALA A 55 -4.39 -0.06 -7.37
CA ALA A 55 -5.10 -1.08 -8.14
C ALA A 55 -6.62 -0.81 -8.23
N CYS A 56 -7.20 -0.23 -7.17
CA CYS A 56 -8.60 0.20 -7.16
C CYS A 56 -8.84 1.58 -7.82
N GLY A 57 -7.79 2.27 -8.30
CA GLY A 57 -7.89 3.64 -8.82
C GLY A 57 -8.23 4.71 -7.78
N ASN A 58 -8.18 4.37 -6.49
CA ASN A 58 -8.54 5.25 -5.37
C ASN A 58 -7.35 6.16 -5.00
N ARG A 59 -7.19 7.26 -5.73
CA ARG A 59 -6.13 8.25 -5.48
C ARG A 59 -6.21 8.85 -4.07
N THR A 60 -7.39 9.13 -3.56
CA THR A 60 -7.57 9.67 -2.19
C THR A 60 -7.05 8.68 -1.14
N GLY A 61 -7.37 7.39 -1.30
CA GLY A 61 -6.86 6.32 -0.43
C GLY A 61 -5.34 6.21 -0.51
N LEU A 62 -4.77 6.27 -1.72
CA LEU A 62 -3.33 6.25 -1.94
C LEU A 62 -2.63 7.41 -1.21
N HIS A 63 -3.10 8.64 -1.39
CA HIS A 63 -2.55 9.81 -0.70
C HIS A 63 -2.67 9.68 0.82
N THR A 64 -3.79 9.16 1.31
CA THR A 64 -4.00 8.92 2.75
C THR A 64 -2.94 7.96 3.31
N ALA A 65 -2.67 6.87 2.61
CA ALA A 65 -1.64 5.91 3.01
C ALA A 65 -0.24 6.55 3.07
N ILE A 66 0.11 7.35 2.05
CA ILE A 66 1.39 8.05 1.96
C ILE A 66 1.55 9.05 3.10
N THR A 67 0.57 9.92 3.31
CA THR A 67 0.61 10.95 4.36
C THR A 67 0.71 10.33 5.74
N ARG A 68 -0.01 9.23 5.99
CA ARG A 68 0.03 8.54 7.29
C ARG A 68 1.40 7.92 7.56
N LEU A 69 2.00 7.26 6.57
CA LEU A 69 3.35 6.74 6.69
C LEU A 69 4.37 7.86 6.97
N GLN A 70 4.31 8.95 6.20
CA GLN A 70 5.22 10.10 6.39
C GLN A 70 5.10 10.71 7.78
N HIS A 71 3.88 10.83 8.30
CA HIS A 71 3.63 11.33 9.65
C HIS A 71 4.26 10.44 10.73
N ILE A 72 4.11 9.12 10.62
CA ILE A 72 4.68 8.16 11.58
C ILE A 72 6.20 8.21 11.53
N ASN A 73 6.78 8.17 10.33
CA ASN A 73 8.23 8.23 10.16
C ASN A 73 8.80 9.55 10.71
N THR A 74 8.13 10.67 10.48
CA THR A 74 8.52 11.97 11.07
C THR A 74 8.41 11.95 12.60
N THR A 75 7.35 11.36 13.15
CA THR A 75 7.14 11.27 14.60
C THR A 75 8.21 10.42 15.28
N LEU A 76 8.74 9.42 14.58
CA LEU A 76 9.79 8.52 15.06
C LEU A 76 11.20 8.96 14.67
N ASP A 77 11.36 10.14 14.05
CA ASP A 77 12.63 10.63 13.49
C ASP A 77 13.31 9.60 12.55
N CYS A 78 12.49 8.83 11.83
CA CYS A 78 12.93 7.79 10.91
C CYS A 78 12.73 8.23 9.46
N SER A 79 13.63 7.78 8.59
CA SER A 79 13.44 7.92 7.14
C SER A 79 12.68 6.70 6.60
N PRO A 80 11.77 6.88 5.62
CA PRO A 80 11.11 5.76 4.96
C PRO A 80 12.10 4.83 4.28
N GLU A 81 11.78 3.53 4.26
CA GLU A 81 12.60 2.55 3.55
C GLU A 81 12.77 2.94 2.07
N PRO A 82 13.94 2.65 1.45
CA PRO A 82 14.18 2.96 0.05
C PRO A 82 13.14 2.37 -0.90
N GLU A 83 12.68 1.13 -0.63
CA GLU A 83 11.63 0.47 -1.41
C GLU A 83 10.31 1.24 -1.33
N THR A 84 9.97 1.76 -0.16
CA THR A 84 8.76 2.54 0.04
C THR A 84 8.82 3.87 -0.71
N THR A 85 9.95 4.57 -0.63
CA THR A 85 10.19 5.80 -1.39
C THR A 85 10.08 5.55 -2.91
N GLN A 86 10.67 4.46 -3.38
CA GLN A 86 10.59 4.07 -4.79
C GLN A 86 9.14 3.78 -5.21
N LEU A 87 8.37 3.08 -4.38
CA LEU A 87 6.96 2.79 -4.64
C LEU A 87 6.12 4.08 -4.71
N ILE A 88 6.29 5.00 -3.77
CA ILE A 88 5.59 6.29 -3.76
C ILE A 88 5.85 7.04 -5.07
N ASN A 89 7.12 7.12 -5.48
CA ASN A 89 7.51 7.78 -6.72
C ASN A 89 6.92 7.10 -7.97
N GLN A 90 6.76 5.77 -7.97
CA GLN A 90 6.11 5.06 -9.07
C GLN A 90 4.61 5.33 -9.15
N LEU A 91 3.93 5.34 -7.99
CA LEU A 91 2.48 5.47 -7.94
C LEU A 91 1.98 6.91 -8.10
N LEU A 92 2.80 7.91 -7.73
CA LEU A 92 2.47 9.32 -7.91
C LEU A 92 2.84 9.85 -9.29
N LYS A 93 3.69 9.15 -10.05
CA LYS A 93 3.93 9.51 -11.45
C LYS A 93 2.61 9.35 -12.22
N PRO A 94 2.18 10.36 -13.00
CA PRO A 94 1.09 10.17 -13.92
C PRO A 94 1.49 9.04 -14.87
N THR A 95 0.69 7.98 -14.94
CA THR A 95 0.84 6.97 -15.97
C THR A 95 0.75 7.69 -17.32
N PRO A 96 1.78 7.63 -18.18
CA PRO A 96 1.62 8.09 -19.56
C PRO A 96 0.49 7.26 -20.14
N HIS A 97 -0.65 7.90 -20.35
CA HIS A 97 -1.78 7.27 -21.00
C HIS A 97 -1.33 6.88 -22.40
N GLY A 98 -1.36 5.57 -22.67
CA GLY A 98 -1.39 4.95 -23.99
C GLY A 98 -0.50 5.58 -25.06
N GLU A 99 0.61 4.93 -25.38
CA GLU A 99 1.04 4.85 -26.77
C GLU A 99 -0.14 4.31 -27.59
N THR A 100 -0.91 5.21 -28.21
CA THR A 100 -1.74 4.89 -29.36
C THR A 100 -0.79 4.70 -30.54
N PRO A 101 -0.74 3.51 -31.18
CA PRO A 101 -0.04 3.37 -32.44
C PRO A 101 -0.73 4.29 -33.47
N HIS A 102 0.01 5.27 -33.98
CA HIS A 102 -0.42 6.08 -35.12
C HIS A 102 -0.29 5.21 -36.39
N PRO A 103 -1.22 5.30 -37.36
CA PRO A 103 -1.33 4.39 -38.50
C PRO A 103 -0.12 4.39 -39.44
#